data_AF-A0A1C7MQ09-F1
#
_entry.id   AF-A0A1C7MQ09-F1
#
_cell.length_a   1.000
_cell.length_b   1.000
_cell.length_c   1.000
_cell.angle_alpha   90.00
_cell.angle_beta   90.00
_cell.angle_gamma   90.00
#
_symmetry.space_group_name_H-M   'P 1'
#
loop_
_entity.id
_entity.type
_entity.pdbx_description
1 polymer ?
#
loop_
_entity_poly.entity_id
_entity_poly.type
_entity_poly.pdbx_seq_one_letter_code
_entity_poly.pdbx_strand_id
1 'polypeptide(L)'
;MADPAGARSSVGAILVGSLVATFLSGIVTMQTLFYFRLYPDDTLRFKAIALVVWSLDILHTIMAIAANWDGLIMKWGDESAFDYIPWMIGATVVITAIVTFIVQCFFAYRVFTVSRRNVFITIPIAVLAFLRLVAASASTYEMIRLESYAAFVRLYGWVFTLGLSLSSALDVLVTASLCYFLKRSRTGLSSMDYIVNALTLYTIENGMLTCITTIITLICWIAMPHNLVFLAFHLTITKLYANSLLATLNARRSLRITKLSRQTMGSMPVMFTHGTFDSDRYLPRTEDVAMSPALQVNVTKSIHTDFDYVLFLNMIMNAIFLANYSSRMSPLTVLHELPFKDSAMTTTSSNIVFDDIFTINAIDKEGKNSTEVCLSTSVLDSFVSRLYAHSKNYDMDLTLDYNIELFPLQKDQSFALALASSLARGPQAAGGTTEEEEKDRDVWRPDGKGRRGLEEDYDYVMYGKVYRFDGGAAEIVTAYASFGGLLMSLTGSFRHMTSVVLGDPVYILLRK
;
A
#
# COMPACT_ATOMS: atom_id res chain seq x y z
N MET A 1 13.44 -23.21 -41.12
CA MET A 1 13.89 -24.08 -40.02
C MET A 1 13.87 -23.20 -38.78
N ALA A 2 12.77 -23.20 -38.03
CA ALA A 2 12.65 -22.41 -36.81
C ALA A 2 13.55 -23.04 -35.75
N ASP A 3 14.38 -22.24 -35.08
CA ASP A 3 15.25 -22.72 -34.01
C ASP A 3 14.37 -23.28 -32.86
N PRO A 4 14.51 -24.56 -32.46
CA PRO A 4 13.73 -25.15 -31.37
C PRO A 4 13.91 -24.40 -30.03
N ALA A 5 14.98 -23.63 -29.86
CA ALA A 5 15.16 -22.73 -28.72
C ALA A 5 14.21 -21.51 -28.76
N GLY A 6 13.92 -20.97 -29.95
CA GLY A 6 12.99 -19.86 -30.17
C GLY A 6 11.52 -20.24 -29.93
N ALA A 7 11.16 -21.49 -30.28
CA ALA A 7 9.84 -22.05 -30.02
C ALA A 7 9.56 -22.17 -28.51
N ARG A 8 10.48 -22.79 -27.75
CA ARG A 8 10.33 -22.97 -26.29
C ARG A 8 10.28 -21.65 -25.53
N SER A 9 11.13 -20.69 -25.90
CA SER A 9 11.13 -19.35 -25.28
C SER A 9 9.83 -18.58 -25.55
N SER A 10 9.25 -18.72 -26.75
CA SER A 10 7.97 -18.08 -27.11
C SER A 10 6.78 -18.67 -26.34
N VAL A 11 6.64 -20.00 -26.32
CA VAL A 11 5.54 -20.67 -25.59
C VAL A 11 5.62 -20.39 -24.09
N GLY A 12 6.82 -20.53 -23.51
CA GLY A 12 7.06 -20.29 -22.10
C GLY A 12 6.72 -18.85 -21.71
N ALA A 13 7.12 -17.86 -22.52
CA ALA A 13 6.82 -16.47 -22.26
C ALA A 13 5.31 -16.18 -22.28
N ILE A 14 4.56 -16.67 -23.28
CA ILE A 14 3.10 -16.46 -23.36
C ILE A 14 2.40 -17.09 -22.15
N LEU A 15 2.79 -18.31 -21.77
CA LEU A 15 2.22 -18.98 -20.60
C LEU A 15 2.47 -18.16 -19.31
N VAL A 16 3.72 -17.76 -19.05
CA VAL A 16 4.07 -16.95 -17.87
C VAL A 16 3.32 -15.62 -17.89
N GLY A 17 3.31 -14.92 -19.03
CA GLY A 17 2.58 -13.65 -19.19
C GLY A 17 1.08 -13.79 -18.91
N SER A 18 0.46 -14.88 -19.36
CA SER A 18 -0.96 -15.15 -19.11
C SER A 18 -1.27 -15.49 -17.65
N LEU A 19 -0.37 -16.19 -16.94
CA LEU A 19 -0.51 -16.47 -15.51
C LEU A 19 -0.42 -15.18 -14.70
N VAL A 20 0.56 -14.33 -15.02
CA VAL A 20 0.70 -12.98 -14.43
C VAL A 20 -0.55 -12.14 -14.73
N ALA A 21 -1.05 -12.15 -15.96
CA ALA A 21 -2.27 -11.43 -16.32
C ALA A 21 -3.51 -11.94 -15.55
N THR A 22 -3.62 -13.25 -15.34
CA THR A 22 -4.72 -13.85 -14.57
C THR A 22 -4.62 -13.47 -13.08
N PHE A 23 -3.42 -13.47 -12.51
CA PHE A 23 -3.19 -12.98 -11.15
C PHE A 23 -3.60 -11.50 -11.01
N LEU A 24 -3.18 -10.64 -11.94
CA LEU A 24 -3.56 -9.23 -11.95
C LEU A 24 -5.07 -9.03 -12.13
N SER A 25 -5.75 -9.88 -12.90
CA SER A 25 -7.22 -9.91 -13.04
C SER A 25 -7.93 -10.25 -11.72
N GLY A 26 -7.31 -11.10 -10.89
CA GLY A 26 -7.74 -11.35 -9.51
C GLY A 26 -7.69 -10.07 -8.66
N ILE A 27 -6.62 -9.28 -8.77
CA ILE A 27 -6.50 -7.98 -8.08
C ILE A 27 -7.58 -7.00 -8.58
N VAL A 28 -7.80 -6.89 -9.90
CA VAL A 28 -8.87 -6.05 -10.49
C VAL A 28 -10.23 -6.42 -9.90
N THR A 29 -10.52 -7.72 -9.78
CA THR A 29 -11.77 -8.22 -9.21
C THR A 29 -11.90 -7.83 -7.74
N MET A 30 -10.85 -8.03 -6.94
CA MET A 30 -10.84 -7.63 -5.53
C MET A 30 -11.07 -6.11 -5.36
N GLN A 31 -10.37 -5.29 -6.14
CA GLN A 31 -10.54 -3.83 -6.11
C GLN A 31 -11.94 -3.38 -6.54
N THR A 32 -12.55 -4.07 -7.51
CA THR A 32 -13.92 -3.78 -7.98
C THR A 32 -14.93 -4.12 -6.89
N LEU A 33 -14.84 -5.31 -6.29
CA LEU A 33 -15.72 -5.71 -5.18
C LEU A 33 -15.61 -4.75 -4.00
N PHE A 34 -14.39 -4.34 -3.65
CA PHE A 34 -14.14 -3.35 -2.61
C PHE A 34 -14.79 -2.01 -2.96
N TYR A 35 -14.64 -1.54 -4.21
CA TYR A 35 -15.24 -0.29 -4.68
C TYR A 35 -16.76 -0.29 -4.52
N PHE A 36 -17.46 -1.34 -4.95
CA PHE A 36 -18.92 -1.40 -4.85
C PHE A 36 -19.43 -1.47 -3.41
N ARG A 37 -18.69 -2.14 -2.51
CA ARG A 37 -19.06 -2.19 -1.08
C ARG A 37 -18.85 -0.86 -0.36
N LEU A 38 -17.81 -0.14 -0.74
CA LEU A 38 -17.34 1.02 0.01
C LEU A 38 -17.93 2.34 -0.45
N TYR A 39 -18.42 2.38 -1.68
CA TYR A 39 -18.98 3.58 -2.30
C TYR A 39 -20.43 3.35 -2.78
N PRO A 40 -21.37 2.99 -1.88
CA PRO A 40 -22.77 2.78 -2.24
C PRO A 40 -23.45 4.05 -2.77
N ASP A 41 -22.99 5.24 -2.38
CA ASP A 41 -23.58 6.52 -2.78
C ASP A 41 -22.86 7.21 -3.96
N ASP A 42 -21.82 6.60 -4.54
CA ASP A 42 -21.08 7.22 -5.64
C ASP A 42 -21.90 7.23 -6.94
N THR A 43 -21.61 8.23 -7.78
CA THR A 43 -22.39 8.49 -8.99
C THR A 43 -22.42 7.28 -9.92
N LEU A 44 -23.57 7.07 -10.58
CA LEU A 44 -23.76 5.94 -11.49
C LEU A 44 -22.71 5.89 -12.61
N ARG A 45 -22.17 7.04 -13.02
CA ARG A 45 -21.13 7.13 -14.05
C ARG A 45 -19.85 6.38 -13.68
N PHE A 46 -19.30 6.60 -12.48
CA PHE A 46 -18.06 5.92 -12.06
C PHE A 46 -18.30 4.43 -11.79
N LYS A 47 -19.48 4.08 -11.26
CA LYS A 47 -19.89 2.67 -11.10
C LYS A 47 -20.02 1.94 -12.43
N ALA A 48 -20.62 2.58 -13.44
CA ALA A 48 -20.73 2.03 -14.78
C ALA A 48 -19.35 1.82 -15.41
N ILE A 49 -18.44 2.79 -15.30
CA ILE A 49 -17.06 2.66 -15.80
C ILE A 49 -16.35 1.49 -15.12
N ALA A 50 -16.40 1.41 -13.78
CA ALA A 50 -15.78 0.31 -13.03
C ALA A 50 -16.33 -1.06 -13.45
N LEU A 51 -17.65 -1.19 -13.59
CA LEU A 51 -18.30 -2.43 -14.00
C LEU A 51 -17.92 -2.84 -15.43
N VAL A 52 -17.93 -1.90 -16.37
CA VAL A 52 -17.57 -2.14 -17.78
C VAL A 52 -16.12 -2.58 -17.89
N VAL A 53 -15.20 -1.88 -17.22
CA VAL A 53 -13.77 -2.24 -17.23
C VAL A 53 -13.55 -3.62 -16.62
N TRP A 54 -14.22 -3.95 -15.51
CA TRP A 54 -14.12 -5.28 -14.90
C TRP A 54 -14.70 -6.39 -15.78
N SER A 55 -15.82 -6.14 -16.47
CA SER A 55 -16.41 -7.13 -17.38
C SER A 55 -15.52 -7.37 -18.60
N LEU A 56 -14.94 -6.31 -19.18
CA LEU A 56 -13.96 -6.41 -20.25
C LEU A 56 -12.68 -7.12 -19.79
N ASP A 57 -12.26 -6.89 -18.54
CA ASP A 57 -11.12 -7.58 -17.94
C ASP A 57 -11.33 -9.09 -17.87
N ILE A 58 -12.50 -9.54 -17.37
CA ILE A 58 -12.86 -10.96 -17.34
C ILE A 58 -12.90 -11.54 -18.75
N LEU A 59 -13.55 -10.85 -19.70
CA LEU A 59 -13.64 -11.31 -21.09
C LEU A 59 -12.24 -11.46 -21.70
N HIS A 60 -11.34 -10.50 -21.47
CA HIS A 60 -9.95 -10.60 -21.90
C HIS A 60 -9.22 -11.80 -21.30
N THR A 61 -9.43 -12.09 -20.01
CA THR A 61 -8.83 -13.26 -19.33
C THR A 61 -9.34 -14.56 -19.96
N ILE A 62 -10.64 -14.68 -20.21
CA ILE A 62 -11.24 -15.87 -20.84
C ILE A 62 -10.66 -16.09 -22.24
N MET A 63 -10.58 -15.04 -23.07
CA MET A 63 -10.00 -15.13 -24.41
C MET A 63 -8.51 -15.54 -24.38
N ALA A 64 -7.74 -15.00 -23.42
CA ALA A 64 -6.32 -15.36 -23.26
C ALA A 64 -6.15 -16.84 -22.84
N ILE A 65 -6.97 -17.34 -21.91
CA ILE A 65 -6.96 -18.74 -21.50
C ILE A 65 -7.35 -19.64 -22.68
N ALA A 66 -8.37 -19.28 -23.45
CA ALA A 66 -8.79 -20.03 -24.63
C ALA A 66 -7.69 -20.07 -25.70
N ALA A 67 -7.02 -18.94 -25.97
CA ALA A 67 -5.90 -18.88 -26.92
C ALA A 67 -4.72 -19.75 -26.47
N ASN A 68 -4.40 -19.73 -25.18
CA ASN A 68 -3.40 -20.61 -24.60
C ASN A 68 -3.77 -22.08 -24.73
N TRP A 69 -5.02 -22.44 -24.43
CA TRP A 69 -5.48 -23.82 -24.51
C TRP A 69 -5.41 -24.34 -25.95
N ASP A 70 -5.80 -23.54 -26.95
CA ASP A 70 -5.67 -23.89 -28.38
C ASP A 70 -4.20 -24.07 -28.79
N GLY A 71 -3.34 -23.09 -28.48
CA GLY A 71 -1.94 -23.10 -28.89
C GLY A 71 -1.07 -24.13 -28.16
N LEU A 72 -1.30 -24.32 -26.86
CA LEU A 72 -0.54 -25.26 -26.04
C LEU A 72 -1.08 -26.67 -26.16
N ILE A 73 -2.39 -26.89 -26.01
CA ILE A 73 -2.93 -28.25 -25.82
C ILE A 73 -3.41 -28.84 -27.14
N MET A 74 -4.27 -28.13 -27.90
CA MET A 74 -4.83 -28.69 -29.14
C MET A 74 -3.79 -28.89 -30.23
N LYS A 75 -2.87 -27.94 -30.38
CA LYS A 75 -1.84 -27.94 -31.43
C LYS A 75 -0.47 -28.36 -30.92
N TRP A 76 -0.44 -29.17 -29.86
CA TRP A 76 0.80 -29.63 -29.25
C TRP A 76 1.68 -30.37 -30.28
N GLY A 77 2.94 -29.92 -30.42
CA GLY A 77 3.92 -30.55 -31.30
C GLY A 77 3.86 -30.13 -32.77
N ASP A 78 2.95 -29.23 -33.14
CA ASP A 78 2.87 -28.68 -34.51
C ASP A 78 3.70 -27.39 -34.61
N GLU A 79 4.82 -27.43 -35.36
CA GLU A 79 5.68 -26.27 -35.57
C GLU A 79 5.00 -25.15 -36.38
N SER A 80 3.94 -25.46 -37.14
CA SER A 80 3.18 -24.45 -37.89
C SER A 80 2.32 -23.56 -36.98
N ALA A 81 2.03 -24.02 -35.76
CA ALA A 81 1.24 -23.28 -34.77
C ALA A 81 1.92 -21.98 -34.30
N PHE A 82 3.23 -21.83 -34.49
CA PHE A 82 3.97 -20.62 -34.13
C PHE A 82 3.73 -19.43 -35.05
N ASP A 83 3.47 -19.70 -36.33
CA ASP A 83 3.12 -18.64 -37.28
C ASP A 83 1.63 -18.34 -37.27
N TYR A 84 0.78 -19.32 -36.91
CA TYR A 84 -0.65 -19.14 -36.87
C TYR A 84 -1.11 -18.20 -35.73
N ILE A 85 -1.94 -17.20 -36.05
CA ILE A 85 -2.58 -16.31 -35.06
C ILE A 85 -4.04 -16.73 -34.86
N PRO A 86 -4.40 -17.36 -33.73
CA PRO A 86 -5.80 -17.58 -33.38
C PRO A 86 -6.58 -16.27 -33.28
N TRP A 87 -7.83 -16.27 -33.77
CA TRP A 87 -8.74 -15.11 -33.66
C TRP A 87 -8.91 -14.62 -32.21
N MET A 88 -8.75 -15.51 -31.22
CA MET A 88 -8.77 -15.21 -29.79
C MET A 88 -7.67 -14.21 -29.39
N ILE A 89 -6.50 -14.28 -30.02
CA ILE A 89 -5.41 -13.30 -29.81
C ILE A 89 -5.79 -11.95 -30.43
N GLY A 90 -6.39 -11.94 -31.63
CA GLY A 90 -6.95 -10.71 -32.18
C GLY A 90 -7.99 -10.07 -31.25
N ALA A 91 -8.86 -10.91 -30.66
CA ALA A 91 -9.86 -10.49 -29.70
C ALA A 91 -9.25 -9.86 -28.42
N THR A 92 -8.16 -10.43 -27.88
CA THR A 92 -7.48 -9.83 -26.71
C THR A 92 -6.89 -8.46 -27.04
N VAL A 93 -6.33 -8.27 -28.25
CA VAL A 93 -5.78 -6.96 -28.68
C VAL A 93 -6.88 -5.90 -28.79
N VAL A 94 -8.05 -6.20 -29.37
CA VAL A 94 -9.14 -5.20 -29.45
C VAL A 94 -9.76 -4.91 -28.08
N ILE A 95 -9.91 -5.92 -27.21
CA ILE A 95 -10.37 -5.68 -25.84
C ILE A 95 -9.36 -4.79 -25.09
N THR A 96 -8.06 -5.03 -25.27
CA THR A 96 -7.00 -4.16 -24.75
C THR A 96 -7.16 -2.73 -25.24
N ALA A 97 -7.43 -2.53 -26.53
CA ALA A 97 -7.65 -1.22 -27.12
C ALA A 97 -8.86 -0.49 -26.50
N ILE A 98 -9.98 -1.19 -26.30
CA ILE A 98 -11.18 -0.63 -25.70
C ILE A 98 -10.95 -0.27 -24.23
N VAL A 99 -10.37 -1.16 -23.43
CA VAL A 99 -10.07 -0.91 -22.00
C VAL A 99 -9.11 0.27 -21.86
N THR A 100 -8.01 0.26 -22.62
CA THR A 100 -7.03 1.36 -22.57
C THR A 100 -7.65 2.68 -23.00
N PHE A 101 -8.50 2.70 -24.04
CA PHE A 101 -9.21 3.91 -24.44
C PHE A 101 -10.14 4.45 -23.33
N ILE A 102 -10.92 3.59 -22.67
CA ILE A 102 -11.79 3.99 -21.55
C ILE A 102 -10.95 4.60 -20.41
N VAL A 103 -9.86 3.93 -20.03
CA VAL A 103 -8.98 4.37 -18.94
C VAL A 103 -8.27 5.69 -19.30
N GLN A 104 -7.78 5.82 -20.53
CA GLN A 104 -7.16 7.05 -21.01
C GLN A 104 -8.14 8.22 -21.07
N CYS A 105 -9.39 7.99 -21.48
CA CYS A 105 -10.44 9.02 -21.41
C CYS A 105 -10.73 9.44 -19.96
N PHE A 106 -10.77 8.49 -19.03
CA PHE A 106 -10.92 8.78 -17.60
C PHE A 106 -9.75 9.63 -17.06
N PHE A 107 -8.51 9.29 -17.41
CA PHE A 107 -7.36 10.10 -17.01
C PHE A 107 -7.30 11.46 -17.69
N ALA A 108 -7.68 11.56 -18.96
CA ALA A 108 -7.81 12.84 -19.67
C ALA A 108 -8.84 13.75 -18.99
N TYR A 109 -10.00 13.21 -18.59
CA TYR A 109 -11.01 13.93 -17.81
C TYR A 109 -10.47 14.40 -16.45
N ARG A 110 -9.65 13.57 -15.78
CA ARG A 110 -9.00 13.94 -14.53
C ARG A 110 -7.99 15.08 -14.75
N VAL A 111 -7.15 15.02 -15.77
CA VAL A 111 -6.23 16.10 -16.16
C VAL A 111 -7.00 17.39 -16.47
N PHE A 112 -8.10 17.31 -17.21
CA PHE A 112 -8.96 18.46 -17.51
C PHE A 112 -9.51 19.12 -16.24
N THR A 113 -9.95 18.30 -15.27
CA THR A 113 -10.51 18.80 -14.01
C THR A 113 -9.42 19.47 -13.15
N VAL A 114 -8.25 18.85 -13.00
CA VAL A 114 -7.16 19.37 -12.16
C VAL A 114 -6.50 20.61 -12.80
N SER A 115 -6.43 20.67 -14.13
CA SER A 115 -5.87 21.81 -14.88
C SER A 115 -6.78 23.04 -14.96
N ARG A 116 -7.87 23.09 -14.17
CA ARG A 116 -8.90 24.15 -14.20
C ARG A 116 -9.55 24.30 -15.58
N ARG A 117 -9.91 23.17 -16.21
CA ARG A 117 -10.54 23.09 -17.54
C ARG A 117 -9.66 23.58 -18.69
N ASN A 118 -8.35 23.35 -18.61
CA ASN A 118 -7.43 23.73 -19.68
C ASN A 118 -7.54 22.80 -20.90
N VAL A 119 -8.34 23.22 -21.88
CA VAL A 119 -8.59 22.46 -23.11
C VAL A 119 -7.34 22.24 -23.96
N PHE A 120 -6.33 23.13 -23.90
CA PHE A 120 -5.13 23.05 -24.74
C PHE A 120 -4.30 21.79 -24.48
N ILE A 121 -4.37 21.22 -23.26
CA ILE A 121 -3.63 20.01 -22.89
C ILE A 121 -4.52 18.76 -23.01
N THR A 122 -5.81 18.89 -22.71
CA THR A 122 -6.73 17.76 -22.77
C THR A 122 -7.03 17.32 -24.21
N ILE A 123 -7.15 18.25 -25.16
CA ILE A 123 -7.47 17.92 -26.57
C ILE A 123 -6.38 17.02 -27.19
N PRO A 124 -5.07 17.35 -27.11
CA PRO A 124 -4.02 16.46 -27.61
C PRO A 124 -4.06 15.06 -26.99
N ILE A 125 -4.30 14.94 -25.69
CA ILE A 125 -4.41 13.64 -25.00
C ILE A 125 -5.57 12.82 -25.58
N ALA A 126 -6.75 13.44 -25.75
CA ALA A 126 -7.92 12.77 -26.31
C ALA A 126 -7.71 12.34 -27.77
N VAL A 127 -7.06 13.18 -28.58
CA VAL A 127 -6.73 12.87 -29.97
C VAL A 127 -5.75 11.69 -30.05
N LEU A 128 -4.70 11.68 -29.22
CA LEU A 128 -3.76 10.56 -29.17
C LEU A 128 -4.43 9.26 -28.72
N ALA A 129 -5.36 9.31 -27.75
CA ALA A 129 -6.13 8.15 -27.31
C ALA A 129 -6.97 7.57 -28.46
N PHE A 130 -7.62 8.44 -29.23
CA PHE A 130 -8.42 8.04 -30.38
C PHE A 130 -7.56 7.46 -31.51
N LEU A 131 -6.45 8.11 -31.85
CA LEU A 131 -5.50 7.60 -32.87
C LEU A 131 -4.96 6.23 -32.48
N ARG A 132 -4.65 6.01 -31.20
CA ARG A 132 -4.25 4.71 -30.67
C ARG A 132 -5.35 3.65 -30.89
N LEU A 133 -6.60 3.97 -30.57
CA LEU A 133 -7.73 3.04 -30.74
C LEU A 133 -7.91 2.64 -32.21
N VAL A 134 -7.77 3.60 -33.14
CA VAL A 134 -7.84 3.36 -34.58
C VAL A 134 -6.68 2.47 -35.04
N ALA A 135 -5.45 2.77 -34.62
CA ALA A 135 -4.28 1.96 -34.96
C ALA A 135 -4.42 0.52 -34.44
N ALA A 136 -4.84 0.34 -33.19
CA ALA A 136 -5.04 -0.98 -32.59
C ALA A 136 -6.15 -1.77 -33.31
N SER A 137 -7.25 -1.09 -33.67
CA SER A 137 -8.37 -1.72 -34.40
C SER A 137 -7.93 -2.16 -35.81
N ALA A 138 -7.16 -1.34 -36.51
CA ALA A 138 -6.57 -1.70 -37.80
C ALA A 138 -5.59 -2.87 -37.68
N SER A 139 -4.73 -2.88 -36.65
CA SER A 139 -3.84 -4.01 -36.37
C SER A 139 -4.62 -5.30 -36.10
N THR A 140 -5.66 -5.26 -35.27
CA THR A 140 -6.50 -6.43 -34.98
C THR A 140 -7.15 -6.98 -36.25
N TYR A 141 -7.69 -6.12 -37.11
CA TYR A 141 -8.31 -6.55 -38.36
C TYR A 141 -7.31 -7.33 -39.24
N GLU A 142 -6.10 -6.82 -39.41
CA GLU A 142 -5.08 -7.51 -40.21
C GLU A 142 -4.56 -8.79 -39.53
N MET A 143 -4.49 -8.84 -38.19
CA MET A 143 -4.16 -10.07 -37.46
C MET A 143 -5.18 -11.19 -37.72
N ILE A 144 -6.48 -10.87 -37.69
CA ILE A 144 -7.56 -11.83 -37.94
C ILE A 144 -7.63 -12.21 -39.41
N ARG A 145 -7.35 -11.28 -40.33
CA ARG A 145 -7.42 -11.53 -41.77
C ARG A 145 -6.25 -12.36 -42.29
N LEU A 146 -5.03 -12.10 -41.83
CA LEU A 146 -3.84 -12.78 -42.33
C LEU A 146 -3.64 -14.16 -41.70
N GLU A 147 -4.07 -14.33 -40.44
CA GLU A 147 -3.88 -15.54 -39.63
C GLU A 147 -2.40 -16.01 -39.54
N SER A 148 -1.44 -15.17 -39.95
CA SER A 148 -0.01 -15.45 -39.98
C SER A 148 0.77 -14.30 -39.34
N TYR A 149 1.58 -14.63 -38.35
CA TYR A 149 2.43 -13.70 -37.59
C TYR A 149 3.54 -13.12 -38.46
N ALA A 150 4.26 -13.95 -39.22
CA ALA A 150 5.31 -13.47 -40.11
C ALA A 150 4.75 -12.54 -41.20
N ALA A 151 3.57 -12.85 -41.75
CA ALA A 151 2.91 -11.98 -42.71
C ALA A 151 2.48 -10.65 -42.08
N PHE A 152 1.92 -10.69 -40.87
CA PHE A 152 1.48 -9.51 -40.13
C PHE A 152 2.66 -8.58 -39.81
N VAL A 153 3.74 -9.10 -39.22
CA VAL A 153 4.94 -8.32 -38.88
C VAL A 153 5.52 -7.65 -40.13
N ARG A 154 5.63 -8.39 -41.24
CA ARG A 154 6.24 -7.88 -42.48
C ARG A 154 5.40 -6.80 -43.17
N LEU A 155 4.08 -6.96 -43.24
CA LEU A 155 3.20 -6.08 -44.02
C LEU A 155 2.62 -4.93 -43.19
N TYR A 156 2.26 -5.21 -41.93
CA TYR A 156 1.48 -4.30 -41.08
C TYR A 156 2.10 -4.05 -39.71
N GLY A 157 3.31 -4.57 -39.45
CA GLY A 157 4.00 -4.36 -38.17
C GLY A 157 4.19 -2.89 -37.82
N TRP A 158 4.29 -2.00 -38.82
CA TRP A 158 4.37 -0.55 -38.61
C TRP A 158 3.13 0.03 -37.90
N VAL A 159 1.93 -0.49 -38.18
CA VAL A 159 0.67 -0.05 -37.53
C VAL A 159 0.69 -0.42 -36.06
N PHE A 160 1.17 -1.62 -35.74
CA PHE A 160 1.28 -2.08 -34.37
C PHE A 160 2.33 -1.29 -33.58
N THR A 161 3.49 -1.03 -34.20
CA THR A 161 4.53 -0.15 -33.64
C THR A 161 4.01 1.26 -33.39
N LEU A 162 3.24 1.82 -34.33
CA LEU A 162 2.59 3.12 -34.16
C LEU A 162 1.63 3.11 -32.96
N GLY A 163 0.79 2.08 -32.83
CA GLY A 163 -0.12 1.92 -31.70
C GLY A 163 0.59 1.86 -30.34
N LEU A 164 1.66 1.07 -30.23
CA LEU A 164 2.48 0.99 -29.02
C LEU A 164 3.24 2.30 -28.72
N SER A 165 3.74 2.97 -29.75
CA SER A 165 4.42 4.27 -29.60
C SER A 165 3.46 5.37 -29.11
N LEU A 166 2.25 5.42 -29.68
CA LEU A 166 1.18 6.32 -29.24
C LEU A 166 0.75 6.01 -27.80
N SER A 167 0.70 4.73 -27.41
CA SER A 167 0.45 4.30 -26.03
C SER A 167 1.45 4.92 -25.07
N SER A 168 2.75 4.66 -25.27
CA SER A 168 3.79 5.13 -24.36
C SER A 168 3.88 6.66 -24.33
N ALA A 169 3.75 7.33 -25.47
CA ALA A 169 3.74 8.79 -25.53
C ALA A 169 2.55 9.38 -24.74
N LEU A 170 1.37 8.78 -24.85
CA LEU A 170 0.19 9.22 -24.12
C LEU A 170 0.33 9.00 -22.62
N ASP A 171 0.84 7.84 -22.19
CA ASP A 171 1.04 7.53 -20.77
C ASP A 171 2.01 8.53 -20.12
N VAL A 172 3.11 8.85 -20.81
CA VAL A 172 4.08 9.87 -20.37
C VAL A 172 3.42 11.24 -20.28
N LEU A 173 2.65 11.64 -21.31
CA LEU A 173 1.99 12.93 -21.35
C LEU A 173 0.95 13.09 -20.24
N VAL A 174 0.11 12.07 -20.01
CA VAL A 174 -0.91 12.06 -18.95
C VAL A 174 -0.26 12.12 -17.58
N THR A 175 0.74 11.27 -17.34
CA THR A 175 1.43 11.19 -16.04
C THR A 175 2.15 12.51 -15.74
N ALA A 176 2.92 13.04 -16.70
CA ALA A 176 3.62 14.31 -16.56
C ALA A 176 2.65 15.48 -16.34
N SER A 177 1.54 15.53 -17.10
CA SER A 177 0.53 16.58 -16.97
C SER A 177 -0.12 16.56 -15.58
N LEU A 178 -0.52 15.37 -15.12
CA LEU A 178 -1.19 15.24 -13.83
C LEU A 178 -0.27 15.58 -12.67
N CYS A 179 1.01 15.15 -12.71
CA CYS A 179 2.02 15.54 -11.73
C CYS A 179 2.29 17.05 -11.72
N TYR A 180 2.43 17.67 -12.90
CA TYR A 180 2.64 19.10 -13.02
C TYR A 180 1.49 19.91 -12.42
N PHE A 181 0.24 19.60 -12.80
CA PHE A 181 -0.92 20.36 -12.33
C PHE A 181 -1.24 20.10 -10.86
N LEU A 182 -1.04 18.87 -10.37
CA LEU A 182 -1.17 18.59 -8.94
C LEU A 182 -0.16 19.40 -8.14
N LYS A 183 1.12 19.41 -8.53
CA LYS A 183 2.16 20.21 -7.86
C LYS A 183 1.84 21.71 -7.87
N ARG A 184 1.27 22.22 -8.96
CA ARG A 184 0.85 23.63 -9.08
C ARG A 184 -0.42 23.95 -8.29
N SER A 185 -1.26 22.97 -7.99
CA SER A 185 -2.51 23.15 -7.22
C SER A 185 -2.30 23.30 -5.70
N ARG A 186 -1.04 23.28 -5.25
CA ARG A 186 -0.66 23.51 -3.85
C ARG A 186 -1.08 24.91 -3.41
N THR A 187 -1.66 24.98 -2.22
CA THR A 187 -2.23 26.23 -1.67
C THR A 187 -1.38 26.81 -0.53
N GLY A 188 -0.32 26.11 -0.11
CA GLY A 188 0.57 26.53 0.97
C GLY A 188 0.05 26.23 2.38
N LEU A 189 -1.17 25.69 2.50
CA LEU A 189 -1.75 25.19 3.75
C LEU A 189 -1.31 23.72 3.96
N SER A 190 -0.69 23.43 5.11
CA SER A 190 -0.06 22.12 5.42
C SER A 190 -0.98 20.91 5.24
N SER A 191 -2.28 21.08 5.48
CA SER A 191 -3.29 20.02 5.35
C SER A 191 -3.65 19.70 3.89
N MET A 192 -3.78 20.72 3.04
CA MET A 192 -4.13 20.54 1.62
C MET A 192 -2.93 20.00 0.82
N ASP A 193 -1.73 20.47 1.15
CA ASP A 193 -0.49 20.04 0.49
C ASP A 193 -0.19 18.55 0.72
N TYR A 194 -0.52 17.98 1.88
CA TYR A 194 -0.39 16.53 2.12
C TYR A 194 -1.32 15.71 1.22
N ILE A 195 -2.58 16.11 1.06
CA ILE A 195 -3.55 15.42 0.20
C ILE A 195 -3.07 15.46 -1.26
N VAL A 196 -2.57 16.62 -1.70
CA VAL A 196 -1.98 16.78 -3.02
C VAL A 196 -0.76 15.86 -3.19
N ASN A 197 0.11 15.76 -2.18
CA ASN A 197 1.28 14.86 -2.22
C ASN A 197 0.87 13.38 -2.29
N ALA A 198 -0.06 12.93 -1.45
CA ALA A 198 -0.56 11.56 -1.47
C ALA A 198 -1.23 11.24 -2.81
N LEU A 199 -2.06 12.14 -3.34
CA LEU A 199 -2.69 11.97 -4.64
C LEU A 199 -1.66 11.96 -5.78
N THR A 200 -0.59 12.76 -5.66
CA THR A 200 0.51 12.78 -6.63
C THR A 200 1.28 11.47 -6.59
N LEU A 201 1.63 10.97 -5.40
CA LEU A 201 2.36 9.71 -5.22
C LEU A 201 1.59 8.52 -5.82
N TYR A 202 0.32 8.34 -5.44
CA TYR A 202 -0.54 7.30 -6.02
C TYR A 202 -0.69 7.42 -7.54
N THR A 203 -0.68 8.64 -8.06
CA THR A 203 -0.76 8.86 -9.51
C THR A 203 0.53 8.47 -10.20
N ILE A 204 1.67 8.80 -9.60
CA ILE A 204 3.00 8.46 -10.13
C ILE A 204 3.16 6.94 -10.14
N GLU A 205 2.85 6.26 -9.04
CA GLU A 205 2.96 4.80 -8.96
C GLU A 205 2.13 4.10 -10.05
N ASN A 206 0.86 4.50 -10.20
CA ASN A 206 -0.04 3.91 -11.20
C ASN A 206 0.34 4.30 -12.64
N GLY A 207 0.76 5.55 -12.88
CA GLY A 207 1.13 6.04 -14.20
C GLY A 207 2.48 5.50 -14.69
N MET A 208 3.45 5.35 -13.78
CA MET A 208 4.76 4.77 -14.10
C MET A 208 4.66 3.30 -14.49
N LEU A 209 3.84 2.53 -13.78
CA LEU A 209 3.65 1.11 -14.07
C LEU A 209 3.16 0.88 -15.51
N THR A 210 2.12 1.61 -15.93
CA THR A 210 1.57 1.52 -17.29
C THR A 210 2.56 2.00 -18.35
N CYS A 211 3.26 3.12 -18.10
CA CYS A 211 4.36 3.60 -18.95
C CYS A 211 5.46 2.56 -19.15
N ILE A 212 5.98 1.99 -18.06
CA ILE A 212 7.12 1.06 -18.09
C ILE A 212 6.72 -0.19 -18.89
N THR A 213 5.54 -0.76 -18.61
CA THR A 213 5.10 -1.97 -19.32
C THR A 213 4.88 -1.71 -20.81
N THR A 214 4.34 -0.56 -21.22
CA THR A 214 4.13 -0.25 -22.64
C THR A 214 5.46 -0.02 -23.37
N ILE A 215 6.43 0.64 -22.72
CA ILE A 215 7.79 0.81 -23.24
C ILE A 215 8.50 -0.54 -23.37
N ILE A 216 8.44 -1.41 -22.36
CA ILE A 216 9.02 -2.76 -22.42
C ILE A 216 8.39 -3.55 -23.56
N THR A 217 7.06 -3.50 -23.71
CA THR A 217 6.36 -4.18 -24.80
C THR A 217 6.82 -3.68 -26.18
N LEU A 218 6.99 -2.36 -26.34
CA LEU A 218 7.51 -1.74 -27.56
C LEU A 218 8.95 -2.18 -27.86
N ILE A 219 9.81 -2.20 -26.84
CA ILE A 219 11.20 -2.66 -26.98
C ILE A 219 11.23 -4.14 -27.38
N CYS A 220 10.48 -5.01 -26.70
CA CYS A 220 10.40 -6.43 -27.04
C CYS A 220 9.90 -6.66 -28.47
N TRP A 221 8.90 -5.89 -28.91
CA TRP A 221 8.36 -5.94 -30.26
C TRP A 221 9.41 -5.60 -31.33
N ILE A 222 10.21 -4.56 -31.11
CA ILE A 222 11.22 -4.10 -32.09
C ILE A 222 12.50 -4.94 -32.03
N ALA A 223 12.98 -5.26 -30.82
CA ALA A 223 14.27 -5.92 -30.62
C ALA A 223 14.23 -7.43 -30.84
N MET A 224 13.07 -8.06 -30.63
CA MET A 224 12.92 -9.52 -30.73
C MET A 224 11.75 -9.92 -31.65
N PRO A 225 11.76 -9.53 -32.94
CA PRO A 225 10.63 -9.75 -33.85
C PRO A 225 10.34 -11.22 -34.15
N HIS A 226 11.32 -12.11 -33.93
CA HIS A 226 11.23 -13.55 -34.22
C HIS A 226 10.69 -14.39 -33.04
N ASN A 227 10.34 -13.78 -31.92
CA ASN A 227 9.73 -14.48 -30.79
C ASN A 227 8.43 -13.79 -30.34
N LEU A 228 7.63 -14.51 -29.54
CA LEU A 228 6.34 -14.01 -29.05
C LEU A 228 6.41 -13.45 -27.63
N VAL A 229 7.60 -13.06 -27.16
CA VAL A 229 7.80 -12.54 -25.80
C VAL A 229 7.04 -11.23 -25.59
N PHE A 230 6.94 -10.38 -26.62
CA PHE A 230 6.15 -9.14 -26.54
C PHE A 230 4.68 -9.41 -26.19
N LEU A 231 4.11 -10.54 -26.63
CA LEU A 231 2.72 -10.90 -26.40
C LEU A 231 2.45 -11.15 -24.91
N ALA A 232 3.42 -11.72 -24.20
CA ALA A 232 3.34 -11.93 -22.75
C ALA A 232 3.11 -10.60 -22.01
N PHE A 233 3.91 -9.58 -22.32
CA PHE A 233 3.74 -8.25 -21.75
C PHE A 233 2.44 -7.61 -22.23
N HIS A 234 2.09 -7.76 -23.51
CA HIS A 234 0.86 -7.21 -24.06
C HIS A 234 -0.39 -7.70 -23.32
N LEU A 235 -0.45 -9.00 -22.99
CA LEU A 235 -1.56 -9.58 -22.22
C LEU A 235 -1.71 -8.97 -20.81
N THR A 236 -0.62 -8.48 -20.21
CA THR A 236 -0.65 -7.81 -18.90
C THR A 236 -1.10 -6.35 -18.97
N ILE A 237 -0.97 -5.68 -20.13
CA ILE A 237 -1.27 -4.24 -20.28
C ILE A 237 -2.71 -3.95 -19.84
N THR A 238 -3.69 -4.69 -20.36
CA THR A 238 -5.11 -4.51 -20.02
C THR A 238 -5.34 -4.52 -18.52
N LYS A 239 -4.67 -5.43 -17.81
CA LYS A 239 -4.82 -5.63 -16.37
C LYS A 239 -4.24 -4.45 -15.59
N LEU A 240 -3.08 -3.95 -16.01
CA LEU A 240 -2.43 -2.81 -15.38
C LEU A 240 -3.28 -1.55 -15.53
N TYR A 241 -3.83 -1.28 -16.73
CA TYR A 241 -4.72 -0.15 -16.93
C TYR A 241 -6.00 -0.24 -16.10
N ALA A 242 -6.63 -1.42 -16.03
CA ALA A 242 -7.81 -1.64 -15.18
C ALA A 242 -7.51 -1.41 -13.69
N ASN A 243 -6.38 -1.95 -13.21
CA ASN A 243 -5.91 -1.74 -11.84
C ASN A 243 -5.62 -0.27 -11.55
N SER A 244 -4.93 0.46 -12.44
CA SER A 244 -4.62 1.88 -12.23
C SER A 244 -5.89 2.76 -12.13
N LEU A 245 -6.94 2.45 -12.91
CA LEU A 245 -8.22 3.13 -12.82
C LEU A 245 -8.92 2.85 -11.47
N LEU A 246 -9.03 1.58 -11.09
CA LEU A 246 -9.69 1.18 -9.85
C LEU A 246 -8.94 1.67 -8.61
N ALA A 247 -7.61 1.61 -8.61
CA ALA A 247 -6.77 2.17 -7.56
C ALA A 247 -7.01 3.68 -7.39
N THR A 248 -7.12 4.41 -8.51
CA THR A 248 -7.45 5.84 -8.48
C THR A 248 -8.83 6.10 -7.86
N LEU A 249 -9.84 5.28 -8.18
CA LEU A 249 -11.18 5.40 -7.60
C LEU A 249 -11.21 5.07 -6.11
N ASN A 250 -10.48 4.03 -5.71
CA ASN A 250 -10.43 3.49 -4.36
C ASN A 250 -9.60 4.35 -3.40
N ALA A 251 -8.60 5.10 -3.90
CA ALA A 251 -7.78 6.01 -3.08
C ALA A 251 -8.60 7.13 -2.39
N ARG A 252 -9.81 7.44 -2.87
CA ARG A 252 -10.66 8.52 -2.32
C ARG A 252 -11.02 8.35 -0.85
N ARG A 253 -11.21 7.12 -0.35
CA ARG A 253 -11.52 6.86 1.07
C ARG A 253 -10.32 7.10 1.96
N SER A 254 -9.13 6.63 1.57
CA SER A 254 -7.90 6.83 2.33
C SER A 254 -7.69 8.33 2.60
N LEU A 255 -7.85 9.15 1.55
CA LEU A 255 -7.76 10.61 1.65
C LEU A 255 -8.86 11.23 2.54
N ARG A 256 -10.09 10.69 2.52
CA ARG A 256 -11.20 11.18 3.37
C ARG A 256 -10.96 10.89 4.85
N ILE A 257 -10.46 9.69 5.17
CA ILE A 257 -10.17 9.29 6.56
C ILE A 257 -9.02 10.12 7.11
N THR A 258 -7.93 10.30 6.38
CA THR A 258 -6.81 11.14 6.84
C THR A 258 -7.23 12.59 7.11
N LYS A 259 -8.17 13.12 6.32
CA LYS A 259 -8.75 14.45 6.56
C LYS A 259 -9.55 14.51 7.86
N LEU A 260 -10.39 13.50 8.13
CA LEU A 260 -11.19 13.39 9.35
C LEU A 260 -10.32 13.24 10.60
N SER A 261 -9.35 12.31 10.60
CA SER A 261 -8.44 12.12 11.74
C SER A 261 -7.66 13.39 12.08
N ARG A 262 -7.25 14.18 11.07
CA ARG A 262 -6.58 15.48 11.30
C ARG A 262 -7.50 16.59 11.78
N GLN A 263 -8.76 16.64 11.34
CA GLN A 263 -9.73 17.59 11.90
C GLN A 263 -9.98 17.30 13.39
N THR A 264 -10.07 16.03 13.78
CA THR A 264 -10.19 15.65 15.19
C THR A 264 -8.94 16.02 16.01
N MET A 265 -7.72 15.85 15.45
CA MET A 265 -6.49 16.29 16.13
C MET A 265 -6.32 17.82 16.18
N GLY A 266 -6.79 18.55 15.16
CA GLY A 266 -6.67 20.01 15.06
C GLY A 266 -7.79 20.79 15.75
N SER A 267 -8.84 20.12 16.22
CA SER A 267 -10.01 20.74 16.86
C SER A 267 -10.29 20.20 18.27
N MET A 268 -9.29 19.69 18.98
CA MET A 268 -9.44 19.56 20.43
C MET A 268 -9.55 20.98 21.01
N PRO A 269 -10.71 21.37 21.59
CA PRO A 269 -10.83 22.68 22.19
C PRO A 269 -9.83 22.73 23.35
N VAL A 270 -8.87 23.64 23.27
CA VAL A 270 -8.05 24.01 24.42
C VAL A 270 -9.02 24.61 25.42
N MET A 271 -9.48 23.80 26.38
CA MET A 271 -10.24 24.30 27.51
C MET A 271 -9.26 25.10 28.36
N PHE A 272 -9.21 26.41 28.12
CA PHE A 272 -8.50 27.32 28.99
C PHE A 272 -9.21 27.28 30.35
N THR A 273 -8.61 26.61 31.33
CA THR A 273 -9.00 26.72 32.72
C THR A 273 -8.57 28.11 33.21
N HIS A 274 -9.38 29.12 32.91
CA HIS A 274 -9.30 30.40 33.60
C HIS A 274 -9.87 30.21 35.01
N GLY A 275 -9.00 29.89 35.96
CA GLY A 275 -9.29 30.12 37.37
C GLY A 275 -9.05 31.58 37.71
N THR A 276 -10.08 32.32 38.11
CA THR A 276 -10.21 32.91 39.46
C THR A 276 -11.27 34.04 39.53
N PHE A 277 -12.04 33.98 40.64
CA PHE A 277 -12.76 35.05 41.35
C PHE A 277 -14.07 35.64 40.78
N ASP A 278 -15.17 35.13 41.36
CA ASP A 278 -16.22 35.84 42.11
C ASP A 278 -17.06 36.93 41.44
N SER A 279 -18.39 36.69 41.36
CA SER A 279 -19.47 37.56 41.85
C SER A 279 -20.83 37.18 41.23
N ASP A 280 -21.82 37.03 42.11
CA ASP A 280 -23.26 36.86 41.89
C ASP A 280 -23.85 37.35 40.56
N ARG A 281 -24.63 36.48 39.90
CA ARG A 281 -25.85 36.88 39.16
C ARG A 281 -26.79 35.71 38.88
N TYR A 282 -27.98 35.81 39.46
CA TYR A 282 -29.19 35.04 39.19
C TYR A 282 -29.52 34.92 37.69
N LEU A 283 -29.68 33.70 37.15
CA LEU A 283 -30.50 33.40 35.97
C LEU A 283 -31.11 31.98 36.06
N PRO A 284 -32.30 31.75 35.45
CA PRO A 284 -33.21 30.68 35.85
C PRO A 284 -32.97 29.33 35.17
N ARG A 285 -33.34 28.30 35.94
CA ARG A 285 -33.43 26.86 35.67
C ARG A 285 -34.14 26.54 34.35
N THR A 286 -33.45 25.86 33.44
CA THR A 286 -34.04 25.06 32.36
C THR A 286 -33.41 23.66 32.39
N GLU A 287 -34.25 22.68 32.06
CA GLU A 287 -34.18 21.28 32.47
C GLU A 287 -33.07 20.47 31.80
N ASP A 288 -32.57 19.50 32.57
CA ASP A 288 -31.54 18.54 32.21
C ASP A 288 -31.95 17.62 31.06
N VAL A 289 -31.26 17.72 29.93
CA VAL A 289 -31.09 16.60 28.98
C VAL A 289 -29.60 16.27 28.94
N ALA A 290 -29.19 15.32 29.78
CA ALA A 290 -27.85 14.76 29.77
C ALA A 290 -27.61 14.04 28.43
N MET A 291 -26.94 14.71 27.50
CA MET A 291 -26.40 14.09 26.29
C MET A 291 -24.98 13.65 26.61
N SER A 292 -24.80 12.39 27.02
CA SER A 292 -23.50 11.75 27.16
C SER A 292 -22.79 11.75 25.80
N PRO A 293 -21.61 12.36 25.62
CA PRO A 293 -20.88 12.25 24.37
C PRO A 293 -20.32 10.83 24.26
N ALA A 294 -20.99 9.96 23.52
CA ALA A 294 -20.45 8.66 23.14
C ALA A 294 -19.25 8.89 22.21
N LEU A 295 -18.03 8.73 22.74
CA LEU A 295 -16.79 8.80 21.98
C LEU A 295 -16.67 7.54 21.12
N GLN A 296 -17.23 7.56 19.89
CA GLN A 296 -16.98 6.51 18.91
C GLN A 296 -15.55 6.65 18.35
N VAL A 297 -14.63 5.84 18.89
CA VAL A 297 -13.28 5.69 18.36
C VAL A 297 -13.32 4.75 17.15
N ASN A 298 -13.46 5.33 15.94
CA ASN A 298 -13.30 4.57 14.70
C ASN A 298 -11.80 4.43 14.37
N VAL A 299 -11.16 3.35 14.84
CA VAL A 299 -9.83 2.95 14.36
C VAL A 299 -9.99 2.34 12.97
N THR A 300 -9.57 3.06 11.94
CA THR A 300 -9.59 2.52 10.56
C THR A 300 -8.15 2.36 10.07
N LYS A 301 -7.65 1.13 10.03
CA LYS A 301 -6.36 0.79 9.43
C LYS A 301 -6.41 1.12 7.93
N SER A 302 -5.63 2.10 7.49
CA SER A 302 -5.26 2.21 6.09
C SER A 302 -4.14 1.20 5.84
N ILE A 303 -4.47 0.05 5.26
CA ILE A 303 -3.44 -0.79 4.65
C ILE A 303 -2.92 0.01 3.45
N HIS A 304 -1.82 0.76 3.62
CA HIS A 304 -0.95 1.03 2.49
C HIS A 304 -0.36 -0.31 2.12
N THR A 305 -0.94 -0.95 1.10
CA THR A 305 -0.20 -1.96 0.35
C THR A 305 0.73 -1.13 -0.51
N ASP A 306 1.93 -0.84 0.02
CA ASP A 306 3.06 -0.49 -0.83
C ASP A 306 3.38 -1.76 -1.61
N PHE A 307 2.62 -1.97 -2.69
CA PHE A 307 3.05 -2.90 -3.72
C PHE A 307 4.27 -2.23 -4.31
N ASP A 308 5.46 -2.74 -3.99
CA ASP A 308 6.68 -2.32 -4.66
C ASP A 308 6.56 -2.74 -6.13
N TYR A 309 5.95 -1.89 -6.95
CA TYR A 309 5.65 -2.18 -8.35
C TYR A 309 6.93 -2.40 -9.15
N VAL A 310 8.05 -1.81 -8.72
CA VAL A 310 9.39 -2.07 -9.24
C VAL A 310 9.84 -3.50 -8.90
N LEU A 311 9.56 -3.98 -7.70
CA LEU A 311 9.92 -5.33 -7.24
C LEU A 311 8.99 -6.38 -7.88
N PHE A 312 7.72 -6.03 -8.12
CA PHE A 312 6.77 -6.84 -8.89
C PHE A 312 7.11 -6.89 -10.39
N LEU A 313 7.48 -5.76 -11.02
CA LEU A 313 8.01 -5.73 -12.38
C LEU A 313 9.34 -6.47 -12.48
N ASN A 314 10.25 -6.32 -11.51
CA ASN A 314 11.48 -7.11 -11.44
C ASN A 314 11.18 -8.60 -11.24
N MET A 315 10.15 -8.96 -10.47
CA MET A 315 9.70 -10.34 -10.31
C MET A 315 9.13 -10.88 -11.62
N ILE A 316 8.32 -10.11 -12.35
CA ILE A 316 7.79 -10.50 -13.68
C ILE A 316 8.94 -10.62 -14.69
N MET A 317 9.82 -9.62 -14.75
CA MET A 317 10.98 -9.62 -15.63
C MET A 317 11.89 -10.79 -15.30
N ASN A 318 12.21 -11.02 -14.04
CA ASN A 318 13.01 -12.17 -13.60
C ASN A 318 12.29 -13.49 -13.85
N ALA A 319 10.97 -13.60 -13.67
CA ALA A 319 10.24 -14.83 -13.96
C ALA A 319 10.24 -15.14 -15.47
N ILE A 320 10.06 -14.13 -16.32
CA ILE A 320 10.13 -14.24 -17.78
C ILE A 320 11.58 -14.52 -18.24
N PHE A 321 12.59 -13.87 -17.62
CA PHE A 321 14.00 -14.10 -17.93
C PHE A 321 14.49 -15.46 -17.42
N LEU A 322 14.08 -15.91 -16.24
CA LEU A 322 14.41 -17.21 -15.65
C LEU A 322 13.76 -18.34 -16.46
N ALA A 323 12.54 -18.16 -16.93
CA ALA A 323 11.90 -19.08 -17.88
C ALA A 323 12.69 -19.20 -19.20
N ASN A 324 13.43 -18.16 -19.59
CA ASN A 324 14.29 -18.13 -20.78
C ASN A 324 15.72 -18.66 -20.50
N TYR A 325 16.23 -18.51 -19.26
CA TYR A 325 17.59 -18.90 -18.84
C TYR A 325 17.72 -20.34 -18.32
N SER A 326 16.60 -21.04 -18.08
CA SER A 326 16.56 -22.43 -17.58
C SER A 326 17.14 -23.49 -18.55
N SER A 327 17.75 -23.07 -19.67
CA SER A 327 18.43 -23.96 -20.63
C SER A 327 19.93 -24.12 -20.35
N ARG A 328 20.50 -23.44 -19.33
CA ARG A 328 21.90 -23.63 -18.90
C ARG A 328 22.00 -23.79 -17.39
N MET A 329 21.77 -25.00 -16.88
CA MET A 329 22.33 -25.40 -15.57
C MET A 329 22.68 -26.89 -15.55
N SER A 330 23.97 -27.16 -15.31
CA SER A 330 24.46 -28.38 -14.67
C SER A 330 24.61 -28.12 -13.14
N PRO A 331 24.65 -29.17 -12.31
CA PRO A 331 24.09 -29.10 -10.95
C PRO A 331 25.12 -28.85 -9.84
N LEU A 332 24.59 -28.31 -8.73
CA LEU A 332 24.99 -28.46 -7.32
C LEU A 332 26.40 -27.98 -6.90
N THR A 333 26.42 -27.07 -5.92
CA THR A 333 27.36 -27.19 -4.80
C THR A 333 26.74 -26.62 -3.51
N VAL A 334 26.65 -27.49 -2.52
CA VAL A 334 26.34 -27.27 -1.11
C VAL A 334 27.57 -26.70 -0.42
N LEU A 335 27.45 -25.65 0.39
CA LEU A 335 28.38 -25.33 1.49
C LEU A 335 27.55 -24.70 2.63
N HIS A 336 27.34 -25.39 3.75
CA HIS A 336 28.23 -25.64 4.90
C HIS A 336 28.11 -24.54 5.98
N GLU A 337 27.76 -24.99 7.17
CA GLU A 337 27.49 -24.24 8.40
C GLU A 337 28.75 -23.68 9.12
N LEU A 338 28.45 -22.85 10.14
CA LEU A 338 29.10 -22.62 11.45
C LEU A 338 29.88 -21.29 11.64
N PRO A 339 30.05 -20.75 12.87
CA PRO A 339 29.38 -21.05 14.16
C PRO A 339 28.92 -19.82 15.00
N PHE A 340 28.17 -20.17 16.05
CA PHE A 340 27.84 -19.43 17.28
C PHE A 340 29.05 -18.77 17.97
N LYS A 341 28.85 -17.61 18.62
CA LYS A 341 29.77 -17.09 19.65
C LYS A 341 29.03 -16.35 20.76
N ASP A 342 29.38 -16.73 21.98
CA ASP A 342 28.73 -16.45 23.26
C ASP A 342 28.56 -14.96 23.61
N SER A 343 27.45 -14.63 24.27
CA SER A 343 27.25 -13.35 24.96
C SER A 343 27.49 -13.51 26.46
N ALA A 344 28.51 -12.80 26.96
CA ALA A 344 28.74 -12.59 28.38
C ALA A 344 27.93 -11.38 28.87
N MET A 345 27.26 -11.56 30.02
CA MET A 345 26.61 -10.50 30.80
C MET A 345 27.59 -9.35 31.11
N THR A 346 27.20 -8.11 30.79
CA THR A 346 27.82 -6.91 31.36
C THR A 346 26.75 -5.87 31.68
N THR A 347 26.59 -5.60 32.97
CA THR A 347 25.74 -4.58 33.58
C THR A 347 26.22 -3.19 33.17
N THR A 348 25.36 -2.33 32.60
CA THR A 348 25.68 -0.90 32.42
C THR A 348 24.40 -0.06 32.46
N SER A 349 24.42 0.95 33.35
CA SER A 349 23.39 1.94 33.68
C SER A 349 22.60 2.47 32.48
N SER A 350 21.26 2.41 32.54
CA SER A 350 20.36 2.51 31.39
C SER A 350 19.58 3.84 31.31
N ASN A 351 19.25 4.27 30.08
CA ASN A 351 18.32 5.36 29.75
C ASN A 351 16.84 5.00 30.02
N ILE A 352 16.61 4.07 30.94
CA ILE A 352 15.31 3.53 31.29
C ILE A 352 14.67 4.46 32.32
N VAL A 353 13.52 4.98 31.94
CA VAL A 353 12.68 5.92 32.67
C VAL A 353 11.82 5.18 33.69
N PHE A 354 11.37 3.97 33.35
CA PHE A 354 10.54 3.10 34.18
C PHE A 354 10.78 1.63 33.80
N ASP A 355 10.79 0.70 34.76
CA ASP A 355 10.91 -0.73 34.52
C ASP A 355 10.12 -1.51 35.58
N ASP A 356 9.26 -2.42 35.12
CA ASP A 356 8.48 -3.28 36.01
C ASP A 356 7.93 -4.54 35.33
N ILE A 357 7.50 -5.52 36.13
CA ILE A 357 6.87 -6.76 35.68
C ILE A 357 5.36 -6.68 35.92
N PHE A 358 4.60 -6.82 34.85
CA PHE A 358 3.14 -6.80 34.87
C PHE A 358 2.56 -8.21 34.68
N THR A 359 1.46 -8.49 35.36
CA THR A 359 0.68 -9.73 35.19
C THR A 359 -0.63 -9.40 34.49
N ILE A 360 -0.96 -10.12 33.43
CA ILE A 360 -2.17 -9.86 32.63
C ILE A 360 -3.41 -10.34 33.37
N ASN A 361 -4.24 -9.41 33.81
CA ASN A 361 -5.50 -9.69 34.49
C ASN A 361 -6.62 -10.04 33.51
N ALA A 362 -6.69 -9.30 32.40
CA ALA A 362 -7.70 -9.50 31.37
C ALA A 362 -7.20 -9.01 30.02
N ILE A 363 -7.75 -9.62 28.97
CA ILE A 363 -7.61 -9.20 27.59
C ILE A 363 -9.05 -8.95 27.12
N ASP A 364 -9.34 -7.73 26.66
CA ASP A 364 -10.68 -7.29 26.22
C ASP A 364 -11.80 -7.45 27.27
N LYS A 365 -11.75 -6.64 28.33
CA LYS A 365 -12.70 -6.64 29.46
C LYS A 365 -14.14 -6.26 29.07
N GLU A 366 -14.35 -5.63 27.91
CA GLU A 366 -15.67 -5.43 27.31
C GLU A 366 -16.02 -6.64 26.46
N GLY A 367 -16.86 -7.52 26.98
CA GLY A 367 -17.36 -8.65 26.22
C GLY A 367 -18.01 -8.18 24.92
N LYS A 368 -17.40 -8.53 23.78
CA LYS A 368 -18.20 -8.87 22.60
C LYS A 368 -19.05 -10.06 23.03
N ASN A 369 -20.31 -9.80 23.39
CA ASN A 369 -21.27 -10.82 23.81
C ASN A 369 -21.24 -11.98 22.81
N SER A 370 -20.63 -13.08 23.25
CA SER A 370 -20.43 -14.30 22.49
C SER A 370 -21.76 -15.02 22.27
N THR A 371 -22.65 -14.51 21.40
CA THR A 371 -23.71 -15.30 20.73
C THR A 371 -24.51 -14.54 19.67
N GLU A 372 -24.22 -13.27 19.39
CA GLU A 372 -24.86 -12.54 18.30
C GLU A 372 -23.81 -11.72 17.53
N VAL A 373 -23.98 -11.60 16.21
CA VAL A 373 -23.13 -10.91 15.21
C VAL A 373 -22.37 -11.87 14.30
N CYS A 374 -23.15 -12.48 13.41
CA CYS A 374 -22.76 -12.74 12.04
C CYS A 374 -22.85 -11.42 11.24
N LEU A 375 -22.00 -11.26 10.21
CA LEU A 375 -22.26 -10.43 9.02
C LEU A 375 -22.21 -8.89 9.13
N SER A 376 -21.31 -8.27 9.91
CA SER A 376 -20.93 -6.85 9.70
C SER A 376 -19.75 -6.43 10.59
N THR A 377 -18.54 -6.95 10.39
CA THR A 377 -17.35 -6.28 10.93
C THR A 377 -16.13 -6.63 10.09
N SER A 378 -15.38 -5.60 9.74
CA SER A 378 -14.12 -5.66 9.00
C SER A 378 -13.14 -6.68 9.59
N VAL A 379 -12.48 -7.43 8.71
CA VAL A 379 -11.34 -8.35 8.97
C VAL A 379 -10.09 -7.61 9.50
N LEU A 380 -10.24 -6.42 10.09
CA LEU A 380 -9.15 -5.57 10.60
C LEU A 380 -9.16 -5.41 12.12
N ASP A 381 -10.28 -5.71 12.79
CA ASP A 381 -10.38 -5.72 14.26
C ASP A 381 -9.72 -6.96 14.90
N SER A 382 -9.08 -7.82 14.10
CA SER A 382 -8.54 -9.11 14.53
C SER A 382 -7.08 -9.09 15.00
N PHE A 383 -6.39 -7.94 14.96
CA PHE A 383 -4.92 -7.89 15.19
C PHE A 383 -4.49 -6.99 16.34
N VAL A 384 -5.38 -6.17 16.89
CA VAL A 384 -5.09 -5.31 18.05
C VAL A 384 -6.03 -5.73 19.17
N SER A 385 -5.47 -5.94 20.35
CA SER A 385 -6.25 -6.25 21.55
C SER A 385 -5.81 -5.35 22.69
N ARG A 386 -6.72 -5.08 23.62
CA ARG A 386 -6.45 -4.25 24.79
C ARG A 386 -6.14 -5.14 25.98
N LEU A 387 -4.88 -5.13 26.41
CA LEU A 387 -4.47 -5.81 27.63
C LEU A 387 -4.73 -4.92 28.85
N TYR A 388 -5.14 -5.56 29.94
CA TYR A 388 -5.22 -4.98 31.28
C TYR A 388 -4.29 -5.81 32.16
N ALA A 389 -3.26 -5.17 32.67
CA ALA A 389 -2.25 -5.83 33.49
C ALA A 389 -1.99 -5.04 34.76
N HIS A 390 -1.61 -5.76 35.81
CA HIS A 390 -1.30 -5.18 37.11
C HIS A 390 0.14 -5.50 37.49
N SER A 391 0.84 -4.50 37.98
CA SER A 391 2.24 -4.58 38.39
C SER A 391 2.39 -5.46 39.62
N LYS A 392 3.50 -6.21 39.69
CA LYS A 392 3.84 -7.00 40.89
C LYS A 392 4.56 -6.18 41.97
N ASN A 393 5.30 -5.14 41.59
CA ASN A 393 6.24 -4.48 42.50
C ASN A 393 5.71 -3.13 43.03
N TYR A 394 4.99 -2.38 42.19
CA TYR A 394 4.66 -0.98 42.45
C TYR A 394 3.15 -0.71 42.51
N ASP A 395 2.32 -1.75 42.54
CA ASP A 395 0.85 -1.64 42.65
C ASP A 395 0.26 -0.69 41.60
N MET A 396 0.68 -0.88 40.34
CA MET A 396 0.28 -0.08 39.19
C MET A 396 -0.65 -0.82 38.26
N ASP A 397 -1.60 -0.09 37.68
CA ASP A 397 -2.49 -0.59 36.65
C ASP A 397 -2.05 -0.08 35.27
N LEU A 398 -1.87 -1.03 34.36
CA LEU A 398 -1.53 -0.80 32.96
C LEU A 398 -2.69 -1.22 32.06
N THR A 399 -3.09 -0.32 31.17
CA THR A 399 -3.90 -0.63 30.00
C THR A 399 -3.09 -0.33 28.75
N LEU A 400 -2.93 -1.31 27.86
CA LEU A 400 -2.10 -1.16 26.66
C LEU A 400 -2.77 -1.82 25.45
N ASP A 401 -2.87 -1.07 24.36
CA ASP A 401 -3.20 -1.62 23.05
C ASP A 401 -1.92 -2.17 22.40
N TYR A 402 -1.95 -3.44 22.01
CA TYR A 402 -0.79 -4.13 21.41
C TYR A 402 -1.21 -4.98 20.22
N ASN A 403 -0.24 -5.30 19.35
CA ASN A 403 -0.47 -6.18 18.21
C ASN A 403 -0.31 -7.66 18.61
N ILE A 404 -1.41 -8.41 18.59
CA ILE A 404 -1.44 -9.82 19.04
C ILE A 404 -0.71 -10.79 18.08
N GLU A 405 -0.57 -10.43 16.80
CA GLU A 405 0.11 -11.27 15.80
C GLU A 405 1.63 -11.20 15.95
N LEU A 406 2.15 -10.01 16.23
CA LEU A 406 3.59 -9.80 16.43
C LEU A 406 4.05 -10.22 17.82
N PHE A 407 3.23 -10.00 18.85
CA PHE A 407 3.58 -10.28 20.23
C PHE A 407 2.42 -10.97 20.97
N PRO A 408 2.23 -12.29 20.76
CA PRO A 408 1.09 -13.01 21.35
C PRO A 408 1.26 -13.16 22.86
N LEU A 409 0.29 -12.66 23.62
CA LEU A 409 0.23 -12.74 25.08
C LEU A 409 -1.01 -13.51 25.53
N GLN A 410 -0.90 -14.24 26.65
CA GLN A 410 -2.01 -15.00 27.24
C GLN A 410 -2.46 -14.40 28.56
N LYS A 411 -3.73 -14.65 28.93
CA LYS A 411 -4.24 -14.29 30.26
C LYS A 411 -3.38 -14.96 31.34
N ASP A 412 -3.15 -14.26 32.44
CA ASP A 412 -2.33 -14.70 33.59
C ASP A 412 -0.82 -14.83 33.29
N GLN A 413 -0.37 -14.50 32.07
CA GLN A 413 1.04 -14.41 31.75
C GLN A 413 1.64 -13.13 32.35
N SER A 414 2.88 -13.22 32.86
CA SER A 414 3.67 -12.07 33.26
C SER A 414 4.59 -11.63 32.11
N PHE A 415 4.83 -10.33 31.97
CA PHE A 415 5.79 -9.77 31.02
C PHE A 415 6.52 -8.59 31.67
N ALA A 416 7.76 -8.34 31.25
CA ALA A 416 8.53 -7.17 31.66
C ALA A 416 8.24 -6.00 30.70
N LEU A 417 8.00 -4.82 31.28
CA LEU A 417 7.79 -3.57 30.57
C LEU A 417 8.80 -2.54 31.05
N ALA A 418 9.58 -2.01 30.11
CA ALA A 418 10.42 -0.84 30.33
C ALA A 418 10.00 0.33 29.45
N LEU A 419 9.99 1.54 30.02
CA LEU A 419 9.90 2.79 29.28
C LEU A 419 11.29 3.40 29.21
N ALA A 420 11.72 3.80 28.02
CA ALA A 420 13.00 4.47 27.80
C ALA A 420 12.81 5.77 27.03
N SER A 421 13.62 6.79 27.35
CA SER A 421 13.65 8.04 26.57
C SER A 421 14.54 7.94 25.33
N SER A 422 15.47 6.98 25.32
CA SER A 422 16.38 6.72 24.21
C SER A 422 16.76 5.24 24.14
N LEU A 423 16.93 4.75 22.91
CA LEU A 423 17.41 3.40 22.61
C LEU A 423 18.94 3.28 22.69
N ALA A 424 19.70 4.37 22.85
CA ALA A 424 21.16 4.31 22.95
C ALA A 424 21.62 3.67 24.28
N ARG A 425 22.58 2.74 24.21
CA ARG A 425 23.25 2.16 25.40
C ARG A 425 24.33 3.11 25.91
N GLY A 426 24.04 3.91 26.94
CA GLY A 426 25.02 4.69 27.71
C GLY A 426 24.58 6.13 28.04
N PRO A 427 25.16 6.75 29.08
CA PRO A 427 24.91 8.15 29.42
C PRO A 427 25.56 9.09 28.39
N GLN A 428 24.92 10.24 28.17
CA GLN A 428 25.43 11.34 27.35
C GLN A 428 26.87 11.69 27.76
N ALA A 429 27.85 11.45 26.88
CA ALA A 429 29.18 11.99 27.07
C ALA A 429 29.05 13.52 27.05
N ALA A 430 29.44 14.17 28.14
CA ALA A 430 29.48 15.62 28.30
C ALA A 430 30.64 16.25 27.46
N GLY A 431 30.72 15.91 26.18
CA GLY A 431 31.67 16.46 25.20
C GLY A 431 30.88 17.00 24.02
N GLY A 432 31.10 18.29 23.71
CA GLY A 432 30.25 19.12 22.86
C GLY A 432 29.74 18.47 21.58
N THR A 433 28.42 18.46 21.42
CA THR A 433 27.73 18.01 20.21
C THR A 433 27.60 19.18 19.23
N THR A 434 28.18 19.03 18.05
CA THR A 434 27.88 19.86 16.88
C THR A 434 26.41 19.66 16.46
N GLU A 435 25.77 20.73 15.97
CA GLU A 435 24.35 20.78 15.53
C GLU A 435 23.94 19.68 14.52
N GLU A 436 24.91 19.00 13.90
CA GLU A 436 24.69 17.89 12.97
C GLU A 436 24.30 16.57 13.67
N GLU A 437 24.73 16.33 14.91
CA GLU A 437 24.42 15.07 15.64
C GLU A 437 23.01 15.05 16.25
N GLU A 438 22.41 16.22 16.48
CA GLU A 438 21.03 16.31 16.98
C GLU A 438 19.99 15.93 15.91
N LYS A 439 20.31 16.21 14.64
CA LYS A 439 19.44 15.86 13.49
C LYS A 439 19.43 14.38 13.14
N ASP A 440 20.48 13.64 13.49
CA ASP A 440 20.56 12.19 13.20
C ASP A 440 19.86 11.35 14.29
N ARG A 441 19.38 11.96 15.39
CA ARG A 441 18.62 11.27 16.47
C ARG A 441 17.23 10.79 16.04
N ASP A 442 16.62 11.47 15.07
CA ASP A 442 15.23 11.21 14.62
C ASP A 442 15.16 10.39 13.33
N VAL A 443 16.29 9.97 12.75
CA VAL A 443 16.32 9.20 11.50
C VAL A 443 16.42 7.71 11.80
N TRP A 444 15.27 7.04 11.85
CA TRP A 444 15.21 5.58 11.96
C TRP A 444 15.81 4.91 10.71
N ARG A 445 16.82 4.04 10.88
CA ARG A 445 17.46 3.30 9.79
C ARG A 445 17.22 1.79 9.95
N PRO A 446 16.50 1.13 9.01
CA PRO A 446 16.19 -0.30 9.09
C PRO A 446 17.40 -1.23 8.85
N ASP A 447 18.51 -0.71 8.31
CA ASP A 447 19.56 -1.51 7.67
C ASP A 447 20.48 -2.29 8.63
N GLY A 448 20.24 -2.27 9.95
CA GLY A 448 21.08 -2.97 10.94
C GLY A 448 22.55 -2.50 10.99
N LYS A 449 22.89 -1.42 10.26
CA LYS A 449 24.24 -0.82 10.21
C LYS A 449 24.47 0.24 11.29
N GLY A 450 23.50 0.44 12.19
CA GLY A 450 23.59 1.36 13.33
C GLY A 450 24.26 0.74 14.56
N ARG A 451 24.58 1.57 15.56
CA ARG A 451 25.02 1.10 16.89
C ARG A 451 23.90 0.26 17.51
N ARG A 452 24.23 -0.94 18.00
CA ARG A 452 23.30 -1.84 18.70
C ARG A 452 22.75 -1.15 19.95
N GLY A 453 21.45 -0.83 19.97
CA GLY A 453 20.79 -0.15 21.09
C GLY A 453 20.10 -1.11 22.06
N LEU A 454 19.26 -0.58 22.94
CA LEU A 454 18.46 -1.34 23.91
C LEU A 454 17.42 -2.24 23.23
N GLU A 455 17.08 -2.00 21.96
CA GLU A 455 16.09 -2.76 21.21
C GLU A 455 16.44 -4.24 20.99
N GLU A 456 17.72 -4.64 21.07
CA GLU A 456 18.11 -6.06 20.92
C GLU A 456 17.75 -6.92 22.14
N ASP A 457 17.52 -6.30 23.31
CA ASP A 457 17.26 -7.04 24.56
C ASP A 457 15.76 -7.29 24.82
N TYR A 458 14.90 -6.80 23.93
CA TYR A 458 13.44 -6.84 24.06
C TYR A 458 12.81 -7.42 22.80
N ASP A 459 11.70 -8.12 22.98
CA ASP A 459 11.01 -8.83 21.90
C ASP A 459 10.07 -7.91 21.11
N TYR A 460 9.61 -6.82 21.73
CA TYR A 460 8.63 -5.92 21.13
C TYR A 460 8.87 -4.48 21.57
N VAL A 461 8.90 -3.58 20.58
CA VAL A 461 9.23 -2.16 20.79
C VAL A 461 8.19 -1.29 20.10
N MET A 462 7.68 -0.26 20.79
CA MET A 462 6.89 0.80 20.15
C MET A 462 7.46 2.18 20.49
N TYR A 463 7.30 3.11 19.55
CA TYR A 463 7.69 4.51 19.72
C TYR A 463 6.46 5.41 19.73
N GLY A 464 6.39 6.32 20.69
CA GLY A 464 5.23 7.14 20.93
C GLY A 464 5.54 8.41 21.70
N LYS A 465 4.47 9.11 22.11
CA LYS A 465 4.56 10.32 22.93
C LYS A 465 3.57 10.28 24.07
N VAL A 466 3.99 10.80 25.22
CA VAL A 466 3.10 11.05 26.36
C VAL A 466 2.30 12.31 26.04
N TYR A 467 0.97 12.19 25.94
CA TYR A 467 0.12 13.30 25.48
C TYR A 467 -0.75 13.88 26.60
N ARG A 468 -0.98 13.12 27.67
CA ARG A 468 -1.80 13.54 28.80
C ARG A 468 -1.27 12.94 30.10
N PHE A 469 -1.34 13.73 31.16
CA PHE A 469 -0.93 13.35 32.49
C PHE A 469 -1.95 13.95 33.45
N ASP A 470 -2.75 13.09 34.06
CA ASP A 470 -3.79 13.50 34.99
C ASP A 470 -3.26 13.32 36.42
N GLY A 471 -3.23 14.43 37.17
CA GLY A 471 -3.01 14.41 38.61
C GLY A 471 -4.31 14.03 39.32
N GLY A 472 -4.35 12.88 39.99
CA GLY A 472 -5.49 12.46 40.81
C GLY A 472 -5.60 13.28 42.12
N ALA A 473 -6.72 13.11 42.83
CA ALA A 473 -7.00 13.77 44.11
C ALA A 473 -6.23 13.19 45.32
N ALA A 474 -5.48 12.10 45.11
CA ALA A 474 -4.58 11.45 46.06
C ALA A 474 -3.25 11.19 45.33
N GLU A 475 -2.17 10.74 46.01
CA GLU A 475 -0.81 10.53 45.44
C GLU A 475 -0.70 9.58 44.21
N ILE A 476 -1.82 9.21 43.59
CA ILE A 476 -1.99 8.43 42.36
C ILE A 476 -2.10 9.38 41.16
N VAL A 477 -1.34 9.10 40.12
CA VAL A 477 -1.39 9.81 38.83
C VAL A 477 -1.62 8.83 37.70
N THR A 478 -2.15 9.33 36.58
CA THR A 478 -2.34 8.53 35.37
C THR A 478 -1.63 9.19 34.20
N ALA A 479 -0.65 8.47 33.63
CA ALA A 479 0.05 8.87 32.43
C ALA A 479 -0.56 8.19 31.20
N TYR A 480 -0.87 8.97 30.17
CA TYR A 480 -1.39 8.49 28.90
C TYR A 480 -0.37 8.72 27.77
N ALA A 481 -0.08 7.64 27.05
CA ALA A 481 0.80 7.67 25.88
C ALA A 481 0.09 7.13 24.63
N SER A 482 0.54 7.59 23.46
CA SER A 482 0.04 7.15 22.17
C SER A 482 1.19 6.73 21.26
N PHE A 483 1.12 5.49 20.77
CA PHE A 483 2.09 4.85 19.89
C PHE A 483 1.47 4.70 18.49
N GLY A 484 1.40 5.79 17.73
CA GLY A 484 0.82 5.79 16.38
C GLY A 484 -0.66 5.41 16.30
N GLY A 485 -1.42 5.57 17.40
CA GLY A 485 -2.84 5.21 17.50
C GLY A 485 -3.12 4.06 18.48
N LEU A 486 -2.11 3.31 18.90
CA LEU A 486 -2.20 2.37 20.03
C LEU A 486 -2.10 3.16 21.33
N LEU A 487 -3.08 3.02 22.21
CA LEU A 487 -3.17 3.79 23.43
C LEU A 487 -2.57 3.02 24.61
N MET A 488 -1.93 3.77 25.51
CA MET A 488 -1.46 3.28 26.79
C MET A 488 -1.98 4.19 27.89
N SER A 489 -2.38 3.60 29.00
CA SER A 489 -2.68 4.27 30.27
C SER A 489 -1.94 3.53 31.38
N LEU A 490 -1.09 4.24 32.10
CA LEU A 490 -0.39 3.74 33.28
C LEU A 490 -0.84 4.54 34.49
N THR A 491 -1.43 3.87 35.48
CA THR A 491 -1.93 4.47 36.72
C THR A 491 -1.17 3.93 37.90
N GLY A 492 -0.68 4.80 38.77
CA GLY A 492 0.11 4.40 39.93
C GLY A 492 0.55 5.58 40.78
N SER A 493 1.39 5.33 41.80
CA SER A 493 1.92 6.40 42.64
C SER A 493 2.85 7.34 41.86
N PHE A 494 2.71 8.65 42.10
CA PHE A 494 3.52 9.70 41.47
C PHE A 494 5.03 9.47 41.60
N ARG A 495 5.50 8.89 42.71
CA ARG A 495 6.93 8.70 43.02
C ARG A 495 7.67 7.88 41.96
N HIS A 496 6.96 6.93 41.34
CA HIS A 496 7.51 6.02 40.34
C HIS A 496 7.34 6.52 38.89
N MET A 497 6.63 7.64 38.69
CA MET A 497 6.40 8.27 37.37
C MET A 497 7.04 9.66 37.25
N THR A 498 7.90 10.04 38.19
CA THR A 498 8.57 11.37 38.23
C THR A 498 9.43 11.65 36.99
N SER A 499 9.90 10.60 36.33
CA SER A 499 10.74 10.64 35.12
C SER A 499 9.93 10.72 33.82
N VAL A 500 8.59 10.56 33.87
CA VAL A 500 7.70 10.61 32.72
C VAL A 500 7.20 12.04 32.51
N VAL A 501 7.64 12.70 31.44
CA VAL A 501 7.32 14.09 31.14
C VAL A 501 6.30 14.18 29.99
N LEU A 502 5.38 15.13 30.10
CA LEU A 502 4.40 15.45 29.05
C LEU A 502 5.10 15.96 27.78
N GLY A 503 4.71 15.41 26.63
CA GLY A 503 5.21 15.83 25.31
C GLY A 503 6.50 15.14 24.86
N ASP A 504 7.20 14.46 25.78
CA ASP A 504 8.45 13.79 25.48
C ASP A 504 8.24 12.50 24.67
N PRO A 505 9.17 12.18 23.75
CA PRO A 505 9.19 10.90 23.07
C PRO A 505 9.51 9.78 24.06
N VAL A 506 8.77 8.69 23.95
CA VAL A 506 8.95 7.51 24.80
C VAL A 506 8.96 6.24 23.96
N TYR A 507 9.89 5.35 24.29
CA TYR A 507 9.96 3.99 23.78
C TYR A 507 9.39 3.04 24.83
N ILE A 508 8.44 2.20 24.44
CA ILE A 508 8.00 1.07 25.26
C ILE A 508 8.70 -0.18 24.75
N LEU A 509 9.28 -0.91 25.69
CA LEU A 509 10.09 -2.10 25.47
C LEU A 509 9.44 -3.24 26.26
N LEU A 510 9.01 -4.29 25.57
CA LEU A 510 8.35 -5.45 26.17
C LEU A 510 9.16 -6.72 25.96
N ARG A 511 9.24 -7.54 27.02
CA ARG A 511 9.86 -8.87 27.00
C ARG A 511 8.96 -9.86 27.74
N LYS A 512 8.85 -11.08 27.22
CA LYS A 512 8.07 -12.14 27.87
C LYS A 512 8.72 -12.66 29.16
#